data_AF-D5SZH7-F1
#
_entry.id   AF-D5SZH7-F1
#
_cell.length_a   1.000
_cell.length_b   1.000
_cell.length_c   1.000
_cell.angle_alpha   90.00
_cell.angle_beta   90.00
_cell.angle_gamma   90.00
#
_symmetry.space_group_name_H-M   'P 1'
#
loop_
_entity.id
_entity.type
_entity.pdbx_description
1 polymer ?
#
loop_
_entity_poly.entity_id
_entity_poly.type
_entity_poly.pdbx_seq_one_letter_code
_entity_poly.pdbx_strand_id
1 'polypeptide(L)'
;MRNMSFMLTTQQILDRSKTVTRRLGWKFLKPGELLQACEKCQGLKPGEQLRKLAVIEVVSIRTEPLNAIRDDDVAREGFPDQHWHQFVDMFCEAMACRPTDPVQRIEFKYVDEVAP
;
A
#
# COMPACT_ATOMS: atom_id res chain seq x y z
N MET A 1 -0.95 10.82 13.46
CA MET A 1 -1.22 9.86 12.38
C MET A 1 0.10 9.36 11.82
N ARG A 2 0.28 8.07 11.56
CA ARG A 2 1.52 7.55 10.93
C ARG A 2 1.46 7.79 9.43
N ASN A 3 2.61 7.98 8.79
CA ASN A 3 2.72 8.15 7.34
C ASN A 3 3.03 6.80 6.68
N MET A 4 2.39 6.51 5.55
CA MET A 4 2.68 5.34 4.72
C MET A 4 2.97 5.78 3.28
N SER A 5 4.12 5.34 2.75
CA SER A 5 4.61 5.72 1.41
C SER A 5 3.94 4.90 0.31
N PHE A 6 3.34 5.53 -0.69
CA PHE A 6 2.73 4.89 -1.85
C PHE A 6 3.41 5.26 -3.17
N MET A 7 4.73 5.48 -3.15
CA MET A 7 5.53 5.93 -4.29
C MET A 7 5.23 5.16 -5.60
N LEU A 8 5.27 3.82 -5.56
CA LEU A 8 5.01 2.95 -6.72
C LEU A 8 3.53 2.89 -7.13
N THR A 9 2.63 3.34 -6.26
CA THR A 9 1.17 3.26 -6.46
C THR A 9 0.50 4.62 -6.23
N THR A 10 1.21 5.71 -6.56
CA THR A 10 0.75 7.08 -6.28
C THR A 10 -0.55 7.37 -7.03
N GLN A 11 -0.62 6.99 -8.30
CA GLN A 11 -1.80 7.20 -9.13
C GLN A 11 -3.00 6.43 -8.58
N GLN A 12 -2.79 5.19 -8.12
CA GLN A 12 -3.84 4.32 -7.60
C GLN A 12 -4.40 4.76 -6.25
N ILE A 13 -3.65 5.57 -5.49
CA ILE A 13 -4.14 6.26 -4.30
C ILE A 13 -4.95 7.49 -4.70
N LEU A 14 -4.48 8.27 -5.70
CA LEU A 14 -5.17 9.47 -6.17
C LEU A 14 -6.52 9.15 -6.82
N ASP A 15 -6.60 8.09 -7.63
CA ASP A 15 -7.84 7.62 -8.27
C ASP A 15 -8.69 6.71 -7.37
N ARG A 16 -8.19 6.41 -6.16
CA ARG A 16 -8.82 5.56 -5.15
C ARG A 16 -9.12 4.12 -5.59
N SER A 17 -8.49 3.63 -6.66
CA SER A 17 -8.62 2.23 -7.12
C SER A 17 -7.97 1.22 -6.16
N LYS A 18 -6.90 1.63 -5.46
CA LYS A 18 -6.21 0.78 -4.47
C LYS A 18 -6.96 0.77 -3.15
N THR A 19 -7.33 -0.41 -2.66
CA THR A 19 -7.99 -0.64 -1.36
C THR A 19 -7.25 -1.66 -0.49
N VAL A 20 -6.19 -2.27 -1.03
CA VAL A 20 -5.32 -3.22 -0.35
C VAL A 20 -3.87 -2.83 -0.59
N THR A 21 -3.01 -3.02 0.41
CA THR A 21 -1.56 -2.92 0.27
C THR A 21 -0.84 -4.05 1.00
N ARG A 22 0.12 -4.68 0.34
CA ARG A 22 1.10 -5.56 0.97
C ARG A 22 2.33 -4.80 1.41
N ARG A 23 2.82 -5.09 2.61
CA ARG A 23 4.00 -4.43 3.19
C ARG A 23 4.88 -5.41 3.94
N LEU A 24 6.19 -5.25 3.80
CA LEU A 24 7.15 -5.81 4.74
C LEU A 24 7.12 -4.98 6.04
N GLY A 25 7.08 -5.65 7.20
CA GLY A 25 6.97 -4.97 8.49
C GLY A 25 5.53 -4.66 8.90
N TRP A 26 5.27 -3.53 9.56
CA TRP A 26 3.90 -3.07 9.92
C TRP A 26 3.02 -4.02 10.76
N LYS A 27 3.61 -5.03 11.40
CA LYS A 27 2.88 -6.01 12.25
C LYS A 27 2.17 -5.40 13.46
N PHE A 28 2.51 -4.16 13.82
CA PHE A 28 1.93 -3.44 14.96
C PHE A 28 0.62 -2.73 14.63
N LEU A 29 0.25 -2.63 13.35
CA LEU A 29 -0.93 -1.89 12.89
C LEU A 29 -2.21 -2.62 13.32
N LYS A 30 -3.26 -1.87 13.62
CA LYS A 30 -4.55 -2.38 14.09
C LYS A 30 -5.70 -1.86 13.22
N PRO A 31 -6.78 -2.63 13.03
CA PRO A 31 -8.02 -2.13 12.48
C PRO A 31 -8.51 -0.87 13.22
N GLY A 32 -9.05 0.09 12.47
CA GLY A 32 -9.50 1.41 12.95
C GLY A 32 -8.40 2.47 13.04
N GLU A 33 -7.11 2.12 12.87
CA GLU A 33 -6.05 3.13 12.84
C GLU A 33 -6.10 3.97 11.56
N LEU A 34 -5.90 5.28 11.71
CA LEU A 34 -5.76 6.23 10.60
C LEU A 34 -4.30 6.34 10.15
N LEU A 35 -4.10 6.36 8.84
CA LEU A 35 -2.82 6.54 8.18
C LEU A 35 -2.89 7.68 7.16
N GLN A 36 -1.82 8.46 7.11
CA GLN A 36 -1.61 9.43 6.04
C GLN A 36 -0.91 8.72 4.90
N ALA A 37 -1.60 8.55 3.76
CA ALA A 37 -0.98 8.13 2.52
C ALA A 37 -0.17 9.29 1.96
N CYS A 38 1.09 9.01 1.63
CA CYS A 38 2.06 9.99 1.13
C CYS A 38 2.73 9.45 -0.14
N GLU A 39 3.19 10.32 -1.02
CA GLU A 39 3.97 9.88 -2.18
C GLU A 39 5.26 9.17 -1.73
N LYS A 40 6.07 9.84 -0.91
CA LYS A 40 7.26 9.25 -0.28
C LYS A 40 7.44 9.77 1.14
N CYS A 41 7.88 8.88 2.04
CA CYS A 41 8.18 9.23 3.44
C CYS A 41 9.68 9.35 3.74
N GLN A 42 10.54 8.99 2.78
CA GLN A 42 11.99 8.97 2.91
C GLN A 42 12.64 9.59 1.67
N GLY A 43 13.91 10.00 1.77
CA GLY A 43 14.65 10.57 0.65
C GLY A 43 14.14 11.95 0.19
N LEU A 44 13.56 12.72 1.11
CA LEU A 44 13.16 14.11 0.85
C LEU A 44 14.41 15.00 0.77
N LYS A 45 14.48 15.87 -0.25
CA LYS A 45 15.54 16.87 -0.35
C LYS A 45 15.38 17.94 0.75
N PRO A 46 16.45 18.64 1.15
CA PRO A 46 16.33 19.78 2.05
C PRO A 46 15.29 20.78 1.53
N GLY A 47 14.28 21.09 2.34
CA GLY A 47 13.16 21.97 1.98
C GLY A 47 12.00 21.30 1.24
N GLU A 48 12.13 20.04 0.82
CA GLU A 48 11.04 19.28 0.20
C GLU A 48 10.05 18.83 1.28
N GLN A 49 8.77 19.19 1.11
CA GLN A 49 7.71 18.75 2.01
C GLN A 49 7.15 17.41 1.57
N LEU A 50 6.70 16.63 2.55
CA LEU A 50 5.98 15.39 2.30
C LEU A 50 4.67 15.68 1.57
N ARG A 51 4.52 15.15 0.35
CA ARG A 51 3.27 15.25 -0.42
C ARG A 51 2.26 14.25 0.11
N LYS A 52 1.22 14.79 0.75
CA LYS A 52 0.06 14.05 1.25
C LYS A 52 -0.87 13.72 0.08
N LEU A 53 -1.32 12.47 0.00
CA LEU A 53 -2.19 11.99 -1.07
C LEU A 53 -3.61 11.78 -0.56
N ALA A 54 -3.75 11.04 0.55
CA ALA A 54 -5.04 10.74 1.13
C ALA A 54 -4.98 10.38 2.63
N VAL A 55 -6.11 10.38 3.31
CA VAL A 55 -6.27 9.76 4.64
C VAL A 55 -7.02 8.44 4.51
N ILE A 56 -6.43 7.37 5.03
CA ILE A 56 -7.00 6.02 4.98
C ILE A 56 -7.19 5.46 6.38
N GLU A 57 -8.27 4.69 6.58
CA GLU A 57 -8.53 3.93 7.79
C GLU A 57 -8.30 2.44 7.54
N VAL A 58 -7.55 1.78 8.41
CA VAL A 58 -7.26 0.36 8.31
C VAL A 58 -8.52 -0.44 8.63
N VAL A 59 -8.95 -1.28 7.70
CA VAL A 59 -10.13 -2.15 7.84
C VAL A 59 -9.72 -3.52 8.39
N SER A 60 -8.67 -4.11 7.83
CA SER A 60 -8.17 -5.42 8.28
C SER A 60 -6.67 -5.53 8.04
N ILE A 61 -6.01 -6.36 8.84
CA ILE A 61 -4.60 -6.71 8.65
C ILE A 61 -4.39 -8.19 8.97
N ARG A 62 -3.65 -8.87 8.12
CA ARG A 62 -3.18 -10.24 8.38
C ARG A 62 -1.79 -10.45 7.80
N THR A 63 -1.07 -11.40 8.38
CA THR A 63 0.23 -11.85 7.90
C THR A 63 0.02 -13.03 6.95
N GLU A 64 0.60 -12.98 5.76
CA GLU A 64 0.59 -14.08 4.79
C GLU A 64 1.90 -14.09 3.98
N PRO A 65 2.28 -15.21 3.34
CA PRO A 65 3.34 -15.21 2.32
C PRO A 65 2.96 -14.28 1.17
N LEU A 66 3.91 -13.55 0.59
CA LEU A 66 3.65 -12.66 -0.55
C LEU A 66 2.97 -13.38 -1.72
N ASN A 67 3.40 -14.61 -2.03
CA ASN A 67 2.84 -15.44 -3.10
C ASN A 67 1.48 -16.08 -2.76
N ALA A 68 0.87 -15.78 -1.62
CA ALA A 68 -0.51 -16.18 -1.32
C ALA A 68 -1.56 -15.26 -1.99
N ILE A 69 -1.11 -14.18 -2.64
CA ILE A 69 -1.93 -13.23 -3.41
C ILE A 69 -2.68 -13.91 -4.56
N ARG A 70 -3.89 -13.40 -4.87
CA ARG A 70 -4.73 -13.79 -6.02
C ARG A 70 -5.01 -12.58 -6.91
N ASP A 71 -5.42 -12.79 -8.16
CA ASP A 71 -5.69 -11.70 -9.13
C ASP A 71 -6.68 -10.65 -8.60
N ASP A 72 -7.70 -11.07 -7.83
CA ASP A 72 -8.64 -10.14 -7.21
C ASP A 72 -7.98 -9.22 -6.17
N ASP A 73 -6.97 -9.73 -5.43
CA ASP A 73 -6.14 -8.88 -4.56
C ASP A 73 -5.21 -7.97 -5.37
N VAL A 74 -4.74 -8.39 -6.54
CA VAL A 74 -3.87 -7.58 -7.43
C VAL A 74 -4.65 -6.38 -7.97
N ALA A 75 -5.90 -6.59 -8.40
CA ALA A 75 -6.81 -5.52 -8.76
C ALA A 75 -7.01 -4.52 -7.61
N ARG A 76 -7.21 -5.03 -6.39
CA ARG A 76 -7.34 -4.20 -5.17
C ARG A 76 -6.03 -3.55 -4.73
N GLU A 77 -4.89 -4.05 -5.16
CA GLU A 77 -3.59 -3.37 -5.04
C GLU A 77 -3.44 -2.24 -6.08
N GLY A 78 -4.39 -2.09 -7.00
CA GLY A 78 -4.41 -1.07 -8.03
C GLY A 78 -3.79 -1.49 -9.36
N PHE A 79 -3.73 -2.80 -9.62
CA PHE A 79 -3.17 -3.36 -10.86
C PHE A 79 -4.19 -4.29 -11.54
N PRO A 80 -5.36 -3.79 -11.97
CA PRO A 80 -6.45 -4.63 -12.50
C PRO A 80 -6.07 -5.43 -13.75
N ASP A 81 -5.07 -4.96 -14.50
CA ASP A 81 -4.61 -5.59 -15.74
C ASP A 81 -3.40 -6.54 -15.53
N GLN A 82 -3.02 -6.81 -14.27
CA GLN A 82 -1.91 -7.72 -13.95
C GLN A 82 -2.39 -9.00 -13.28
N HIS A 83 -1.71 -10.10 -13.58
CA HIS A 83 -1.85 -11.35 -12.85
C HIS A 83 -0.98 -11.39 -11.60
N TRP A 84 -1.34 -12.25 -10.65
CA TRP A 84 -0.66 -12.41 -9.35
C TRP A 84 0.86 -12.56 -9.46
N HIS A 85 1.36 -13.30 -10.44
CA HIS A 85 2.80 -13.53 -10.58
C HIS A 85 3.55 -12.25 -11.01
N GLN A 86 2.96 -11.42 -11.87
CA GLN A 86 3.55 -10.15 -12.31
C GLN A 86 3.65 -9.18 -11.13
N PHE A 87 2.62 -9.13 -10.28
CA PHE A 87 2.65 -8.33 -9.06
C PHE A 87 3.73 -8.82 -8.09
N VAL A 88 3.85 -10.14 -7.89
CA VAL A 88 4.87 -10.73 -7.02
C VAL A 88 6.28 -10.38 -7.50
N ASP A 89 6.55 -10.51 -8.80
CA ASP A 89 7.85 -10.20 -9.39
C ASP A 89 8.20 -8.71 -9.19
N MET A 90 7.28 -7.81 -9.53
CA MET A 90 7.43 -6.36 -9.31
C MET A 90 7.70 -6.04 -7.82
N PHE A 91 6.95 -6.66 -6.91
CA PHE A 91 7.10 -6.42 -5.47
C PHE A 91 8.46 -6.90 -4.97
N CYS A 92 8.88 -8.11 -5.37
CA CYS A 92 10.16 -8.68 -4.99
C CYS A 92 11.34 -7.82 -5.48
N GLU A 93 11.29 -7.32 -6.71
CA GLU A 93 12.29 -6.41 -7.27
C GLU A 93 12.35 -5.10 -6.48
N ALA A 94 11.20 -4.47 -6.26
CA ALA A 94 11.14 -3.17 -5.59
C ALA A 94 11.52 -3.22 -4.10
N MET A 95 11.19 -4.32 -3.41
CA MET A 95 11.36 -4.45 -1.96
C MET A 95 12.55 -5.32 -1.56
N ALA A 96 13.29 -5.87 -2.53
CA ALA A 96 14.40 -6.79 -2.33
C ALA A 96 14.03 -7.96 -1.37
N CYS A 97 12.91 -8.64 -1.65
CA CYS A 97 12.41 -9.75 -0.85
C CYS A 97 12.06 -10.97 -1.71
N ARG A 98 11.71 -12.09 -1.06
CA ARG A 98 11.33 -13.35 -1.72
C ARG A 98 9.81 -13.52 -1.76
N PRO A 99 9.28 -14.27 -2.73
CA PRO A 99 7.83 -14.57 -2.82
C PRO A 99 7.26 -15.26 -1.57
N THR A 100 8.09 -15.95 -0.80
CA THR A 100 7.68 -16.65 0.44
C THR A 100 7.82 -15.81 1.70
N ASP A 101 8.39 -14.60 1.61
CA ASP A 101 8.60 -13.78 2.80
C ASP A 101 7.24 -13.29 3.34
N PRO A 102 7.09 -13.21 4.68
CA PRO A 102 5.84 -12.80 5.30
C PRO A 102 5.60 -11.31 5.09
N VAL A 103 4.44 -10.97 4.54
CA VAL A 103 3.96 -9.60 4.35
C VAL A 103 2.67 -9.37 5.14
N GLN A 104 2.43 -8.12 5.53
CA GLN A 104 1.13 -7.70 6.02
C GLN A 104 0.27 -7.32 4.84
N ARG A 105 -0.82 -8.05 4.60
CA ARG A 105 -1.89 -7.59 3.73
C ARG A 105 -2.80 -6.69 4.54
N ILE A 106 -2.79 -5.41 4.20
CA ILE A 106 -3.53 -4.35 4.88
C ILE A 106 -4.66 -3.92 3.95
N GLU A 107 -5.89 -4.09 4.40
CA GLU A 107 -7.07 -3.54 3.76
C GLU A 107 -7.42 -2.20 4.39
N PHE A 108 -7.85 -1.25 3.57
CA PHE A 108 -8.18 0.09 4.04
C PHE A 108 -9.33 0.71 3.23
N LYS A 109 -9.91 1.77 3.81
CA LYS A 109 -10.89 2.64 3.14
C LYS A 109 -10.42 4.08 3.20
N TYR A 110 -10.79 4.88 2.20
CA TYR A 110 -10.56 6.32 2.19
C TYR A 110 -11.56 7.02 3.11
N VAL A 111 -11.07 7.92 3.97
CA VAL A 111 -11.90 8.65 4.95
C VAL A 111 -11.71 10.15 4.88
N ASP A 112 -10.87 10.62 3.96
CA ASP A 112 -10.82 12.01 3.58
C ASP A 112 -11.92 12.36 2.59
N GLU A 113 -12.47 13.55 2.78
CA GLU A 113 -13.34 14.18 1.79
C GLU A 113 -12.54 14.31 0.48
N VAL A 114 -13.12 13.81 -0.62
CA VAL A 114 -12.62 14.13 -1.95
C VAL A 114 -12.73 15.66 -2.04
N ALA A 115 -11.60 16.37 -2.06
CA ALA A 115 -11.64 17.79 -2.38
C ALA A 115 -12.32 17.91 -3.76
N PRO A 116 -13.38 18.74 -3.89
CA PRO A 116 -14.16 18.87 -5.12
C PRO A 116 -13.30 19.30 -6.32
#